data_AF-A0A841ING9-F1
#
_entry.id   AF-A0A841ING9-F1
#
_cell.length_a   1.000
_cell.length_b   1.000
_cell.length_c   1.000
_cell.angle_alpha   90.00
_cell.angle_beta   90.00
_cell.angle_gamma   90.00
#
_symmetry.space_group_name_H-M   'P 1'
#
loop_
_entity.id
_entity.type
_entity.pdbx_description
1 polymer ?
#
loop_
_entity_poly.entity_id
_entity_poly.type
_entity_poly.pdbx_seq_one_letter_code
_entity_poly.pdbx_strand_id
1 'polypeptide(L)'
;MENRTGDEPVEQPPATPRPPWQAPGQTSWQAPGQTPPQAPAGPSAPQPPWAGPGTGHSPHPYPAGPPPRPAGPPPHQAGPLPYRNGPSPYQDGPPLYLPEHWPPLPQETSPWGRSWPPPRRRGPRWVLLPSALAGVVASVALIASIAVVSVTPQAEPQNVGTDLSALYDERLAARPEAVEVDIADHPLYDAAMPGEVECDVPEVQMDSEESWQEFATVTGQCLDEMWAPVMEELGLTVGTPEFTVTEESPDSGDEEGYTLAYYEGNYERITVVLPNVRQLGAFVPAGQREDVWIALMGHEYGHHVQYVTGILDISYEREYAAESEAESMEVLRRTELQAECMGGIGLRSITGADEESLRRTNQHFNSGGDLDTHGSAANRAHWLEQGWRESTVGACNTYGADSGLVS
;
A
#
# COMPACT_ATOMS: atom_id res chain seq x y z
N MET A 1 -19.01 51.11 -29.16
CA MET A 1 -17.68 50.77 -29.70
C MET A 1 -16.81 50.38 -28.52
N GLU A 2 -16.00 49.35 -28.76
CA GLU A 2 -14.90 48.82 -27.93
C GLU A 2 -15.21 47.81 -26.82
N ASN A 3 -15.09 46.57 -27.31
CA ASN A 3 -14.91 45.28 -26.71
C ASN A 3 -13.57 45.20 -25.93
N ARG A 4 -13.56 44.61 -24.74
CA ARG A 4 -12.35 44.03 -24.13
C ARG A 4 -12.72 42.78 -23.34
N THR A 5 -12.45 41.66 -23.99
CA THR A 5 -12.29 40.31 -23.44
C THR A 5 -11.10 40.26 -22.47
N GLY A 6 -11.26 39.57 -21.35
CA GLY A 6 -10.20 39.21 -20.42
C GLY A 6 -10.58 37.90 -19.72
N ASP A 7 -9.73 36.90 -19.89
CA ASP A 7 -9.93 35.46 -19.65
C ASP A 7 -10.29 35.07 -18.21
N GLU A 8 -11.22 34.12 -18.07
CA GLU A 8 -11.40 33.31 -16.86
C GLU A 8 -10.33 32.20 -16.81
N PRO A 9 -9.80 31.85 -15.63
CA PRO A 9 -8.86 30.74 -15.51
C PRO A 9 -9.61 29.41 -15.62
N VAL A 10 -9.18 28.58 -16.57
CA VAL A 10 -9.61 27.18 -16.71
C VAL A 10 -8.99 26.37 -15.56
N GLU A 11 -9.81 25.89 -14.63
CA GLU A 11 -9.41 24.88 -13.65
C GLU A 11 -8.97 23.61 -14.37
N GLN A 12 -7.77 23.13 -14.06
CA GLN A 12 -7.32 21.82 -14.49
C GLN A 12 -7.99 20.74 -13.64
N PRO A 13 -8.39 19.60 -14.22
CA PRO A 13 -8.89 18.48 -13.44
C PRO A 13 -7.78 17.97 -12.50
N PRO A 14 -8.12 17.45 -11.32
CA PRO A 14 -7.14 16.93 -10.37
C PRO A 14 -6.33 15.82 -11.04
N ALA A 15 -5.02 15.83 -10.78
CA ALA A 15 -4.13 14.77 -11.20
C ALA A 15 -4.61 13.45 -10.61
N THR A 16 -4.74 12.43 -11.45
CA THR A 16 -4.98 11.04 -11.04
C THR A 16 -3.93 10.62 -10.01
N PRO A 17 -4.30 9.96 -8.89
CA PRO A 17 -3.34 9.43 -7.95
C PRO A 17 -2.42 8.44 -8.65
N ARG A 18 -1.11 8.53 -8.37
CA ARG A 18 -0.17 7.46 -8.73
C ARG A 18 -0.42 6.27 -7.79
N PRO A 19 -0.30 5.02 -8.24
CA PRO A 19 -0.40 3.86 -7.36
C PRO A 19 0.69 3.92 -6.27
N PRO A 20 0.36 3.62 -5.00
CA PRO A 20 1.30 3.71 -3.89
C PRO A 20 2.12 2.41 -3.82
N TRP A 21 3.02 2.22 -4.77
CA TRP A 21 4.07 1.20 -4.67
C TRP A 21 5.35 1.81 -5.18
N GLN A 22 6.05 2.51 -4.28
CA GLN A 22 7.46 2.90 -4.42
C GLN A 22 7.89 3.60 -3.12
N ALA A 23 8.33 2.81 -2.14
CA ALA A 23 9.28 3.31 -1.15
C ALA A 23 10.67 3.35 -1.83
N PRO A 24 11.43 4.45 -1.75
CA PRO A 24 12.77 4.52 -2.32
C PRO A 24 13.85 4.06 -1.31
N GLY A 25 14.56 2.99 -1.65
CA GLY A 25 16.02 2.98 -1.72
C GLY A 25 16.88 2.73 -0.46
N GLN A 26 17.63 1.61 -0.55
CA GLN A 26 19.03 1.36 -0.16
C GLN A 26 19.43 1.06 1.30
N THR A 27 19.87 -0.18 1.52
CA THR A 27 21.25 -0.69 1.76
C THR A 27 21.28 -2.24 1.76
N SER A 28 22.13 -3.00 2.48
CA SER A 28 22.33 -4.45 2.34
C SER A 28 22.33 -5.30 3.64
N TRP A 29 21.75 -6.52 3.61
CA TRP A 29 22.01 -7.61 4.60
C TRP A 29 22.92 -8.72 4.07
N GLN A 30 23.87 -9.16 4.90
CA GLN A 30 24.80 -10.27 4.63
C GLN A 30 24.28 -11.59 5.23
N ALA A 31 24.35 -12.67 4.45
CA ALA A 31 24.05 -14.03 4.91
C ALA A 31 25.01 -14.51 6.02
N PRO A 32 24.56 -15.27 7.03
CA PRO A 32 25.45 -15.80 8.06
C PRO A 32 26.23 -17.03 7.56
N GLY A 33 27.54 -16.91 7.47
CA GLY A 33 28.51 -18.01 7.41
C GLY A 33 29.91 -17.41 7.36
N GLN A 34 30.92 -17.81 8.14
CA GLN A 34 31.32 -19.13 8.60
C GLN A 34 32.20 -18.98 9.87
N THR A 35 32.06 -19.88 10.84
CA THR A 35 32.99 -20.02 11.97
C THR A 35 34.25 -20.80 11.60
N PRO A 36 35.46 -20.40 12.05
CA PRO A 36 36.65 -21.27 12.07
C PRO A 36 36.87 -21.96 13.45
N PRO A 37 37.71 -23.01 13.53
CA PRO A 37 37.45 -24.21 14.34
C PRO A 37 37.97 -24.19 15.79
N GLN A 38 37.36 -25.02 16.63
CA GLN A 38 37.80 -25.37 18.00
C GLN A 38 38.75 -26.59 18.05
N ALA A 39 39.64 -26.62 19.05
CA ALA A 39 40.14 -27.81 19.76
C ALA A 39 41.01 -27.40 20.99
N PRO A 40 41.24 -28.27 22.01
CA PRO A 40 40.33 -29.16 22.74
C PRO A 40 40.39 -28.92 24.29
N ALA A 41 39.58 -29.69 25.03
CA ALA A 41 39.20 -29.50 26.44
C ALA A 41 40.11 -30.10 27.53
N GLY A 42 39.96 -29.56 28.77
CA GLY A 42 40.08 -30.27 30.06
C GLY A 42 40.89 -29.54 31.16
N PRO A 43 40.68 -29.80 32.48
CA PRO A 43 39.43 -30.15 33.19
C PRO A 43 39.17 -29.34 34.50
N SER A 44 37.89 -29.30 34.91
CA SER A 44 37.29 -29.25 36.28
C SER A 44 37.85 -28.38 37.43
N ALA A 45 37.00 -27.44 37.89
CA ALA A 45 36.54 -27.06 39.28
C ALA A 45 37.51 -27.13 40.50
N PRO A 46 37.32 -26.36 41.61
CA PRO A 46 36.08 -25.72 42.09
C PRO A 46 36.19 -24.29 42.66
N GLN A 47 35.04 -23.63 42.84
CA GLN A 47 34.79 -22.47 43.74
C GLN A 47 35.11 -22.86 45.21
N PRO A 48 35.48 -21.95 46.16
CA PRO A 48 34.46 -21.11 46.82
C PRO A 48 35.06 -19.77 47.42
N PRO A 49 34.52 -19.12 48.47
CA PRO A 49 33.98 -17.75 48.39
C PRO A 49 34.65 -16.76 49.37
N TRP A 50 34.13 -15.53 49.42
CA TRP A 50 34.00 -14.62 50.58
C TRP A 50 34.55 -13.19 50.44
N ALA A 51 33.69 -12.30 50.95
CA ALA A 51 33.79 -10.86 51.08
C ALA A 51 34.76 -10.39 52.16
N GLY A 52 35.19 -9.12 52.07
CA GLY A 52 35.60 -8.33 53.23
C GLY A 52 36.68 -7.27 52.96
N PRO A 53 36.68 -6.12 53.65
CA PRO A 53 37.05 -4.83 53.07
C PRO A 53 38.38 -4.25 53.58
N GLY A 54 38.94 -3.24 52.89
CA GLY A 54 39.94 -2.36 53.51
C GLY A 54 40.89 -1.60 52.58
N THR A 55 40.56 -0.34 52.33
CA THR A 55 41.45 0.85 52.31
C THR A 55 42.70 0.89 51.41
N GLY A 56 42.74 1.85 50.48
CA GLY A 56 43.99 2.31 49.84
C GLY A 56 43.76 3.36 48.76
N HIS A 57 44.34 4.55 48.97
CA HIS A 57 44.19 5.79 48.21
C HIS A 57 44.56 5.76 46.70
N SER A 58 43.89 6.66 45.94
CA SER A 58 44.01 7.19 44.56
C SER A 58 45.44 7.36 43.95
N PRO A 59 45.64 7.59 42.61
CA PRO A 59 44.74 8.26 41.65
C PRO A 59 44.61 7.70 40.22
N HIS A 60 43.63 8.26 39.49
CA HIS A 60 43.30 8.06 38.07
C HIS A 60 44.50 8.22 37.11
N PRO A 61 44.42 7.57 35.93
CA PRO A 61 44.08 8.37 34.74
C PRO A 61 43.06 7.68 33.80
N TYR A 62 42.21 8.50 33.17
CA TYR A 62 41.32 8.14 32.07
C TYR A 62 42.10 7.59 30.86
N PRO A 63 41.58 6.60 30.11
CA PRO A 63 41.93 6.43 28.71
C PRO A 63 41.05 7.33 27.83
N ALA A 64 41.72 7.98 26.89
CA ALA A 64 41.21 8.93 25.92
C ALA A 64 40.19 8.31 24.95
N GLY A 65 39.22 9.14 24.55
CA GLY A 65 38.36 8.87 23.41
C GLY A 65 39.15 8.79 22.09
N PRO A 66 38.57 8.16 21.05
CA PRO A 66 39.23 7.98 19.77
C PRO A 66 39.39 9.32 18.99
N PRO A 67 40.45 9.47 18.18
CA PRO A 67 40.75 10.71 17.47
C PRO A 67 39.81 10.99 16.27
N PRO A 68 39.65 12.26 15.87
CA PRO A 68 38.77 12.64 14.76
C PRO A 68 39.35 12.23 13.40
N ARG A 69 38.47 11.78 12.50
CA ARG A 69 38.81 11.41 11.12
C ARG A 69 39.12 12.65 10.25
N PRO A 70 39.98 12.55 9.23
CA PRO A 70 40.36 13.67 8.38
C PRO A 70 39.23 14.08 7.43
N ALA A 71 39.06 15.39 7.24
CA ALA A 71 38.16 15.99 6.28
C ALA A 71 38.54 15.65 4.83
N GLY A 72 37.59 15.08 4.09
CA GLY A 72 37.66 14.94 2.63
C GLY A 72 37.34 16.26 1.91
N PRO A 73 37.77 16.41 0.65
CA PRO A 73 37.66 17.67 -0.09
C PRO A 73 36.20 17.99 -0.51
N PRO A 74 35.87 19.27 -0.75
CA PRO A 74 34.49 19.72 -0.93
C PRO A 74 33.92 19.33 -2.30
N PRO A 75 32.59 19.10 -2.41
CA PRO A 75 31.96 18.88 -3.70
C PRO A 75 31.82 20.21 -4.47
N HIS A 76 32.06 20.12 -5.77
CA HIS A 76 31.89 21.22 -6.71
C HIS A 76 30.42 21.62 -6.81
N GLN A 77 30.19 22.94 -6.75
CA GLN A 77 28.93 23.58 -7.11
C GLN A 77 28.64 23.39 -8.60
N ALA A 78 27.43 22.94 -8.93
CA ALA A 78 26.81 23.19 -10.22
C ALA A 78 25.33 23.51 -10.01
N GLY A 79 24.98 24.79 -10.23
CA GLY A 79 23.61 25.25 -10.32
C GLY A 79 22.94 24.84 -11.65
N PRO A 80 21.66 25.19 -11.83
CA PRO A 80 20.72 24.48 -12.69
C PRO A 80 20.75 25.01 -14.13
N LEU A 81 20.60 24.14 -15.12
CA LEU A 81 20.25 24.52 -16.49
C LEU A 81 19.31 23.49 -17.16
N PRO A 82 18.52 23.93 -18.16
CA PRO A 82 17.11 23.55 -18.28
C PRO A 82 16.84 22.45 -19.31
N TYR A 83 15.63 21.88 -19.19
CA TYR A 83 14.94 21.06 -20.18
C TYR A 83 15.14 21.55 -21.63
N ARG A 84 15.60 20.65 -22.51
CA ARG A 84 15.32 20.73 -23.95
C ARG A 84 15.37 19.36 -24.63
N ASN A 85 14.25 19.00 -25.24
CA ASN A 85 14.03 17.82 -26.10
C ASN A 85 14.93 17.79 -27.36
N GLY A 86 15.38 16.60 -27.77
CA GLY A 86 15.87 16.31 -29.13
C GLY A 86 16.88 15.15 -29.25
N PRO A 87 16.93 14.41 -30.38
CA PRO A 87 16.90 12.94 -30.39
C PRO A 87 18.25 12.19 -30.42
N SER A 88 18.16 10.91 -30.04
CA SER A 88 19.20 9.87 -29.90
C SER A 88 19.93 9.49 -31.20
N PRO A 89 21.25 9.21 -31.17
CA PRO A 89 21.96 8.49 -32.21
C PRO A 89 22.40 7.10 -31.72
N TYR A 90 21.89 6.04 -32.34
CA TYR A 90 22.59 4.75 -32.42
C TYR A 90 22.50 4.25 -33.86
N GLN A 91 23.64 4.29 -34.55
CA GLN A 91 23.91 3.57 -35.79
C GLN A 91 24.95 2.48 -35.48
N ASP A 92 24.84 1.41 -36.27
CA ASP A 92 25.82 0.35 -36.54
C ASP A 92 25.68 -0.99 -35.80
N GLY A 93 24.93 -1.90 -36.44
CA GLY A 93 25.02 -3.36 -36.32
C GLY A 93 24.79 -4.03 -37.71
N PRO A 94 25.40 -5.20 -38.00
CA PRO A 94 25.58 -5.74 -39.35
C PRO A 94 24.36 -6.50 -39.92
N PRO A 95 24.31 -6.80 -41.25
CA PRO A 95 23.08 -7.16 -41.94
C PRO A 95 22.75 -8.65 -41.82
N LEU A 96 21.46 -8.96 -41.63
CA LEU A 96 20.91 -10.30 -41.83
C LEU A 96 20.12 -10.36 -43.14
N TYR A 97 20.51 -11.34 -43.97
CA TYR A 97 19.88 -11.73 -45.22
C TYR A 97 18.44 -12.22 -44.99
N LEU A 98 17.49 -11.74 -45.79
CA LEU A 98 16.15 -12.34 -45.93
C LEU A 98 15.82 -12.62 -47.40
N PRO A 99 15.17 -13.75 -47.74
CA PRO A 99 14.87 -14.13 -49.11
C PRO A 99 13.72 -13.31 -49.69
N GLU A 100 13.88 -13.02 -50.97
CA GLU A 100 12.97 -12.30 -51.86
C GLU A 100 11.78 -13.21 -52.26
N HIS A 101 10.62 -12.62 -52.54
CA HIS A 101 9.41 -13.15 -53.21
C HIS A 101 8.20 -13.55 -52.32
N TRP A 102 7.29 -12.58 -52.09
CA TRP A 102 5.85 -12.82 -51.90
C TRP A 102 5.05 -12.15 -53.04
N PRO A 103 4.00 -12.79 -53.60
CA PRO A 103 3.18 -12.21 -54.66
C PRO A 103 2.13 -11.20 -54.12
N PRO A 104 1.65 -10.24 -54.93
CA PRO A 104 0.68 -9.23 -54.49
C PRO A 104 -0.76 -9.78 -54.44
N LEU A 105 -1.55 -9.23 -53.51
CA LEU A 105 -2.98 -9.50 -53.33
C LEU A 105 -3.85 -8.88 -54.46
N PRO A 106 -5.04 -9.44 -54.77
CA PRO A 106 -5.89 -8.96 -55.86
C PRO A 106 -6.59 -7.63 -55.51
N GLN A 107 -6.61 -6.70 -56.48
CA GLN A 107 -7.41 -5.48 -56.44
C GLN A 107 -8.86 -5.79 -56.82
N GLU A 108 -9.81 -5.45 -55.95
CA GLU A 108 -11.23 -5.43 -56.30
C GLU A 108 -11.55 -4.30 -57.28
N THR A 109 -12.31 -4.65 -58.31
CA THR A 109 -12.74 -3.74 -59.37
C THR A 109 -14.09 -3.13 -59.02
N SER A 110 -14.16 -1.80 -58.88
CA SER A 110 -15.43 -1.08 -58.74
C SER A 110 -15.97 -0.70 -60.14
N PRO A 111 -17.18 -1.13 -60.54
CA PRO A 111 -17.63 -1.09 -61.92
C PRO A 111 -18.56 0.09 -62.24
N TRP A 112 -18.21 1.35 -61.94
CA TRP A 112 -18.99 2.50 -62.44
C TRP A 112 -18.12 3.74 -62.70
N GLY A 113 -17.46 3.78 -63.85
CA GLY A 113 -16.87 5.00 -64.42
C GLY A 113 -17.70 5.51 -65.59
N ARG A 114 -18.38 6.66 -65.45
CA ARG A 114 -18.77 7.54 -66.57
C ARG A 114 -18.79 9.00 -66.14
N SER A 115 -17.94 9.79 -66.78
CA SER A 115 -17.91 11.26 -66.74
C SER A 115 -19.02 11.85 -67.62
N TRP A 116 -19.73 12.86 -67.12
CA TRP A 116 -20.68 13.67 -67.91
C TRP A 116 -20.29 15.16 -67.86
N PRO A 117 -20.43 15.91 -68.96
CA PRO A 117 -20.02 17.32 -69.06
C PRO A 117 -21.08 18.28 -68.50
N PRO A 118 -20.71 19.54 -68.14
CA PRO A 118 -21.60 20.43 -67.41
C PRO A 118 -22.66 21.09 -68.33
N PRO A 119 -23.94 21.21 -67.90
CA PRO A 119 -24.92 21.99 -68.63
C PRO A 119 -24.89 23.48 -68.26
N ARG A 120 -25.12 24.29 -69.29
CA ARG A 120 -25.13 25.76 -69.31
C ARG A 120 -26.33 26.38 -68.59
N ARG A 121 -26.11 27.54 -67.96
CA ARG A 121 -27.15 28.44 -67.47
C ARG A 121 -27.95 29.06 -68.61
N ARG A 122 -29.29 29.04 -68.51
CA ARG A 122 -30.21 30.02 -69.10
C ARG A 122 -31.43 30.17 -68.17
N GLY A 123 -31.66 31.38 -67.63
CA GLY A 123 -33.00 31.80 -67.17
C GLY A 123 -33.72 32.56 -68.29
N PRO A 124 -34.80 33.33 -68.02
CA PRO A 124 -35.73 33.27 -66.89
C PRO A 124 -37.22 33.43 -67.35
N ARG A 125 -38.11 33.62 -66.36
CA ARG A 125 -39.46 34.26 -66.42
C ARG A 125 -40.63 33.34 -66.78
N TRP A 126 -41.77 33.63 -66.16
CA TRP A 126 -43.11 32.99 -66.27
C TRP A 126 -43.55 32.01 -65.16
N VAL A 127 -43.37 32.34 -63.86
CA VAL A 127 -44.26 31.86 -62.78
C VAL A 127 -44.30 32.91 -61.64
N LEU A 128 -45.05 34.01 -61.77
CA LEU A 128 -45.25 34.97 -60.68
C LEU A 128 -46.70 35.47 -60.59
N LEU A 129 -47.68 34.56 -60.58
CA LEU A 129 -49.07 34.91 -60.25
C LEU A 129 -49.83 33.91 -59.34
N PRO A 130 -49.50 32.60 -59.20
CA PRO A 130 -50.20 31.73 -58.24
C PRO A 130 -49.68 31.78 -56.80
N SER A 131 -48.46 32.27 -56.55
CA SER A 131 -47.76 32.16 -55.26
C SER A 131 -48.21 33.17 -54.20
N ALA A 132 -48.91 34.24 -54.58
CA ALA A 132 -49.37 35.25 -53.63
C ALA A 132 -50.58 34.79 -52.79
N LEU A 133 -51.44 33.92 -53.33
CA LEU A 133 -52.66 33.48 -52.65
C LEU A 133 -52.38 32.44 -51.55
N ALA A 134 -51.42 31.53 -51.78
CA ALA A 134 -51.01 30.53 -50.81
C ALA A 134 -50.36 31.16 -49.55
N GLY A 135 -49.60 32.24 -49.73
CA GLY A 135 -48.97 32.97 -48.62
C GLY A 135 -49.99 33.60 -47.65
N VAL A 136 -51.09 34.14 -48.17
CA VAL A 136 -52.14 34.77 -47.34
C VAL A 136 -52.87 33.72 -46.50
N VAL A 137 -53.23 32.57 -47.09
CA VAL A 137 -53.92 31.49 -46.36
C VAL A 137 -53.03 30.93 -45.23
N ALA A 138 -51.75 30.71 -45.51
CA ALA A 138 -50.79 30.26 -44.49
C ALA A 138 -50.64 31.28 -43.35
N SER A 139 -50.63 32.57 -43.68
CA SER A 139 -50.51 33.64 -42.69
C SER A 139 -51.74 33.70 -41.77
N VAL A 140 -52.94 33.57 -42.33
CA VAL A 140 -54.19 33.57 -41.53
C VAL A 140 -54.26 32.33 -40.62
N ALA A 141 -53.87 31.15 -41.11
CA ALA A 141 -53.84 29.94 -40.31
C ALA A 141 -52.83 30.02 -39.16
N LEU A 142 -51.67 30.64 -39.38
CA LEU A 142 -50.67 30.87 -38.35
C LEU A 142 -51.18 31.83 -37.27
N ILE A 143 -51.80 32.95 -37.68
CA ILE A 143 -52.39 33.91 -36.74
C ILE A 143 -53.50 33.26 -35.91
N ALA A 144 -54.37 32.45 -36.53
CA ALA A 144 -55.40 31.71 -35.81
C ALA A 144 -54.80 30.70 -34.82
N SER A 145 -53.72 30.02 -35.18
CA SER A 145 -53.04 29.05 -34.29
C SER A 145 -52.40 29.75 -33.09
N ILE A 146 -51.76 30.91 -33.30
CA ILE A 146 -51.19 31.73 -32.22
C ILE A 146 -52.29 32.25 -31.30
N ALA A 147 -53.43 32.68 -31.86
CA ALA A 147 -54.58 33.12 -31.07
C ALA A 147 -55.16 31.99 -30.19
N VAL A 148 -55.23 30.77 -30.70
CA VAL A 148 -55.68 29.61 -29.90
C VAL A 148 -54.72 29.36 -28.74
N VAL A 149 -53.40 29.31 -28.99
CA VAL A 149 -52.40 29.05 -27.94
C VAL A 149 -52.38 30.16 -26.88
N SER A 150 -52.54 31.41 -27.28
CA SER A 150 -52.46 32.56 -26.36
C SER A 150 -53.72 32.78 -25.52
N VAL A 151 -54.87 32.26 -25.95
CA VAL A 151 -56.16 32.45 -25.26
C VAL A 151 -56.61 31.18 -24.51
N THR A 152 -56.00 30.01 -24.77
CA THR A 152 -56.25 28.83 -23.93
C THR A 152 -55.56 28.99 -22.57
N PRO A 153 -56.30 29.08 -21.45
CA PRO A 153 -55.68 29.06 -20.13
C PRO A 153 -55.00 27.71 -19.93
N GLN A 154 -53.67 27.72 -19.77
CA GLN A 154 -52.91 26.54 -19.36
C GLN A 154 -53.25 26.28 -17.90
N ALA A 155 -53.90 25.15 -17.61
CA ALA A 155 -54.00 24.69 -16.23
C ALA A 155 -52.59 24.34 -15.77
N GLU A 156 -52.09 25.04 -14.74
CA GLU A 156 -50.83 24.66 -14.11
C GLU A 156 -50.97 23.21 -13.60
N PRO A 157 -50.00 22.33 -13.89
CA PRO A 157 -50.02 20.99 -13.31
C PRO A 157 -49.93 21.15 -11.79
N GLN A 158 -51.00 20.76 -11.08
CA GLN A 158 -50.95 20.66 -9.63
C GLN A 158 -49.90 19.61 -9.27
N ASN A 159 -48.84 20.02 -8.59
CA ASN A 159 -47.88 19.11 -7.99
C ASN A 159 -48.60 18.31 -6.89
N VAL A 160 -49.12 17.13 -7.25
CA VAL A 160 -49.67 16.16 -6.28
C VAL A 160 -48.56 15.25 -5.73
N GLY A 161 -47.29 15.64 -5.90
CA GLY A 161 -46.16 14.94 -5.31
C GLY A 161 -46.16 15.12 -3.80
N THR A 162 -46.04 14.02 -3.04
CA THR A 162 -45.80 14.09 -1.61
C THR A 162 -44.45 14.76 -1.38
N ASP A 163 -44.41 15.81 -0.57
CA ASP A 163 -43.17 16.49 -0.23
C ASP A 163 -42.31 15.58 0.68
N LEU A 164 -41.32 14.93 0.06
CA LEU A 164 -40.40 14.04 0.76
C LEU A 164 -39.30 14.82 1.50
N SER A 165 -39.21 16.15 1.37
CA SER A 165 -38.20 16.94 2.10
C SER A 165 -38.37 16.81 3.62
N ALA A 166 -39.59 16.54 4.10
CA ALA A 166 -39.86 16.24 5.50
C ALA A 166 -39.31 14.87 5.98
N LEU A 167 -38.92 13.99 5.05
CA LEU A 167 -38.31 12.67 5.34
C LEU A 167 -36.79 12.68 5.14
N TYR A 168 -36.22 13.70 4.49
CA TYR A 168 -34.79 13.89 4.35
C TYR A 168 -34.29 14.85 5.43
N ASP A 169 -33.70 14.29 6.49
CA ASP A 169 -32.95 15.11 7.44
C ASP A 169 -31.59 15.44 6.81
N GLU A 170 -31.39 16.68 6.37
CA GLU A 170 -30.10 17.10 5.79
C GLU A 170 -28.93 16.93 6.77
N ARG A 171 -29.18 16.78 8.08
CA ARG A 171 -28.14 16.42 9.05
C ARG A 171 -27.57 15.02 8.83
N LEU A 172 -28.32 14.12 8.18
CA LEU A 172 -27.83 12.80 7.78
C LEU A 172 -26.96 12.85 6.51
N ALA A 173 -27.09 13.94 5.73
CA ALA A 173 -26.26 14.20 4.55
C ALA A 173 -25.07 15.12 4.87
N ALA A 174 -25.10 15.82 6.00
CA ALA A 174 -23.97 16.59 6.49
C ALA A 174 -22.79 15.65 6.74
N ARG A 175 -21.62 16.00 6.18
CA ARG A 175 -20.37 15.33 6.54
C ARG A 175 -20.21 15.46 8.06
N PRO A 176 -20.03 14.36 8.80
CA PRO A 176 -19.75 14.44 10.22
C PRO A 176 -18.57 15.39 10.47
N GLU A 177 -18.61 16.13 11.57
CA GLU A 177 -17.43 16.88 12.02
C GLU A 177 -16.23 15.91 12.08
N ALA A 178 -15.07 16.36 11.62
CA ALA A 178 -13.87 15.55 11.69
C ALA A 178 -13.56 15.31 13.17
N VAL A 179 -13.50 14.03 13.56
CA VAL A 179 -13.04 13.64 14.88
C VAL A 179 -11.52 13.48 14.77
N GLU A 180 -10.76 14.34 15.45
CA GLU A 180 -9.34 14.08 15.63
C GLU A 180 -9.20 12.92 16.61
N VAL A 181 -8.71 11.78 16.11
CA VAL A 181 -8.37 10.62 16.91
C VAL A 181 -6.88 10.69 17.20
N ASP A 182 -6.50 10.80 18.47
CA ASP A 182 -5.11 10.54 18.83
C ASP A 182 -4.87 9.04 18.71
N ILE A 183 -4.04 8.66 17.73
CA ILE A 183 -3.72 7.27 17.46
C ILE A 183 -3.08 6.57 18.66
N ALA A 184 -2.45 7.30 19.58
CA ALA A 184 -1.88 6.73 20.81
C ALA A 184 -2.94 6.35 21.85
N ASP A 185 -4.13 6.95 21.79
CA ASP A 185 -5.28 6.70 22.66
C ASP A 185 -6.40 5.93 21.90
N HIS A 186 -6.03 5.17 20.87
CA HIS A 186 -6.97 4.47 20.01
C HIS A 186 -7.75 3.35 20.77
N PRO A 187 -9.08 3.21 20.60
CA PRO A 187 -9.91 2.22 21.32
C PRO A 187 -9.48 0.76 21.17
N LEU A 188 -8.79 0.42 20.09
CA LEU A 188 -8.19 -0.90 19.88
C LEU A 188 -7.32 -1.32 21.08
N TYR A 189 -6.64 -0.39 21.74
CA TYR A 189 -5.71 -0.70 22.82
C TYR A 189 -6.40 -1.11 24.13
N ASP A 190 -7.69 -0.80 24.29
CA ASP A 190 -8.49 -1.26 25.42
C ASP A 190 -9.01 -2.70 25.23
N ALA A 191 -8.94 -3.23 24.00
CA ALA A 191 -9.42 -4.56 23.69
C ALA A 191 -8.60 -5.65 24.39
N ALA A 192 -9.29 -6.70 24.81
CA ALA A 192 -8.64 -7.93 25.26
C ALA A 192 -7.81 -8.54 24.14
N MET A 193 -6.72 -9.22 24.49
CA MET A 193 -5.95 -9.96 23.50
C MET A 193 -6.84 -11.03 22.83
N PRO A 194 -6.78 -11.21 21.51
CA PRO A 194 -7.40 -12.33 20.83
C PRO A 194 -7.15 -13.66 21.54
N GLY A 195 -8.18 -14.50 21.61
CA GLY A 195 -8.11 -15.83 22.22
C GLY A 195 -7.44 -16.86 21.31
N GLU A 196 -7.08 -17.99 21.89
CA GLU A 196 -6.62 -19.16 21.12
C GLU A 196 -7.76 -19.70 20.23
N VAL A 197 -7.40 -20.13 19.03
CA VAL A 197 -8.31 -20.76 18.06
C VAL A 197 -7.81 -22.15 17.68
N GLU A 198 -8.72 -23.08 17.43
CA GLU A 198 -8.37 -24.40 16.90
C GLU A 198 -8.05 -24.25 15.41
N CYS A 199 -6.76 -24.24 15.07
CA CYS A 199 -6.29 -24.06 13.70
C CYS A 199 -5.46 -25.26 13.21
N ASP A 200 -5.98 -25.98 12.23
CA ASP A 200 -5.28 -27.09 11.58
C ASP A 200 -4.33 -26.55 10.48
N VAL A 201 -3.26 -25.87 10.88
CA VAL A 201 -2.28 -25.29 9.95
C VAL A 201 -1.54 -26.42 9.20
N PRO A 202 -1.54 -26.44 7.84
CA PRO A 202 -0.83 -27.46 7.08
C PRO A 202 0.69 -27.25 7.13
N GLU A 203 1.45 -28.34 7.05
CA GLU A 203 2.91 -28.28 6.89
C GLU A 203 3.28 -27.67 5.53
N VAL A 204 4.28 -26.77 5.52
CA VAL A 204 4.67 -26.06 4.29
C VAL A 204 5.71 -26.86 3.50
N GLN A 205 5.34 -27.29 2.30
CA GLN A 205 6.28 -27.80 1.31
C GLN A 205 6.94 -26.62 0.58
N MET A 206 8.19 -26.31 0.95
CA MET A 206 8.90 -25.12 0.50
C MET A 206 8.93 -24.93 -1.02
N ASP A 207 9.01 -26.00 -1.80
CA ASP A 207 9.09 -26.00 -3.27
C ASP A 207 7.73 -26.08 -3.98
N SER A 208 6.61 -26.06 -3.25
CA SER A 208 5.26 -26.15 -3.78
C SER A 208 4.49 -24.84 -3.60
N GLU A 209 4.18 -24.16 -4.69
CA GLU A 209 3.28 -22.99 -4.71
C GLU A 209 1.90 -23.33 -4.14
N GLU A 210 1.34 -24.49 -4.49
CA GLU A 210 0.03 -24.96 -3.97
C GLU A 210 0.06 -25.13 -2.45
N SER A 211 1.15 -25.66 -1.89
CA SER A 211 1.28 -25.83 -0.45
C SER A 211 1.37 -24.48 0.28
N TRP A 212 2.06 -23.50 -0.30
CA TRP A 212 2.12 -22.15 0.25
C TRP A 212 0.77 -21.43 0.17
N GLN A 213 0.05 -21.59 -0.94
CA GLN A 213 -1.28 -21.02 -1.11
C GLN A 213 -2.27 -21.60 -0.08
N GLU A 214 -2.24 -22.93 0.12
CA GLU A 214 -3.06 -23.60 1.14
C GLU A 214 -2.71 -23.09 2.55
N PHE A 215 -1.42 -23.04 2.88
CA PHE A 215 -0.95 -22.51 4.17
C PHE A 215 -1.39 -21.07 4.43
N ALA A 216 -1.19 -20.16 3.46
CA ALA A 216 -1.57 -18.76 3.59
C ALA A 216 -3.09 -18.61 3.77
N THR A 217 -3.88 -19.39 3.03
CA THR A 217 -5.34 -19.36 3.10
C THR A 217 -5.84 -19.87 4.45
N VAL A 218 -5.35 -21.02 4.92
CA VAL A 218 -5.78 -21.62 6.20
C VAL A 218 -5.35 -20.76 7.38
N THR A 219 -4.07 -20.36 7.43
CA THR A 219 -3.55 -19.50 8.51
C THR A 219 -4.28 -18.16 8.54
N GLY A 220 -4.51 -17.58 7.36
CA GLY A 220 -5.27 -16.34 7.21
C GLY A 220 -6.70 -16.41 7.74
N GLN A 221 -7.41 -17.50 7.46
CA GLN A 221 -8.76 -17.74 8.01
C GLN A 221 -8.76 -17.88 9.52
N CYS A 222 -7.74 -18.54 10.10
CA CYS A 222 -7.59 -18.62 11.55
C CYS A 222 -7.30 -17.25 12.19
N LEU A 223 -6.49 -16.40 11.53
CA LEU A 223 -6.27 -15.01 11.94
C LEU A 223 -7.59 -14.21 11.92
N ASP A 224 -8.42 -14.43 10.91
CA ASP A 224 -9.75 -13.80 10.81
C ASP A 224 -10.67 -14.23 11.95
N GLU A 225 -10.73 -15.53 12.23
CA GLU A 225 -11.53 -16.08 13.32
C GLU A 225 -11.11 -15.55 14.70
N MET A 226 -9.80 -15.46 14.97
CA MET A 226 -9.30 -14.98 16.26
C MET A 226 -9.54 -13.48 16.47
N TRP A 227 -9.49 -12.66 15.41
CA TRP A 227 -9.67 -11.21 15.50
C TRP A 227 -11.14 -10.79 15.48
N ALA A 228 -12.04 -11.62 14.94
CA ALA A 228 -13.47 -11.30 14.83
C ALA A 228 -14.13 -10.81 16.14
N PRO A 229 -13.88 -11.41 17.33
CA PRO A 229 -14.46 -10.92 18.57
C PRO A 229 -14.00 -9.49 18.94
N VAL A 230 -12.73 -9.16 18.67
CA VAL A 230 -12.19 -7.81 18.93
C VAL A 230 -12.84 -6.80 17.98
N MET A 231 -12.98 -7.15 16.70
CA MET A 231 -13.65 -6.29 15.72
C MET A 231 -15.12 -6.07 16.07
N GLU A 232 -15.82 -7.12 16.52
CA GLU A 232 -17.21 -7.01 16.98
C GLU A 232 -17.35 -6.11 18.22
N GLU A 233 -16.43 -6.21 19.18
CA GLU A 233 -16.39 -5.34 20.37
C GLU A 233 -16.19 -3.87 19.99
N LEU A 234 -15.37 -3.60 18.98
CA LEU A 234 -15.16 -2.27 18.41
C LEU A 234 -16.34 -1.79 17.53
N GLY A 235 -17.35 -2.63 17.30
CA GLY A 235 -18.50 -2.33 16.45
C GLY A 235 -18.19 -2.33 14.96
N LEU A 236 -17.11 -2.98 14.54
CA LEU A 236 -16.67 -3.08 13.16
C LEU A 236 -17.24 -4.34 12.49
N THR A 237 -17.62 -4.22 11.22
CA THR A 237 -17.93 -5.36 10.35
C THR A 237 -16.88 -5.40 9.26
N VAL A 238 -15.95 -6.34 9.41
CA VAL A 238 -14.76 -6.44 8.57
C VAL A 238 -14.89 -7.62 7.62
N GLY A 239 -14.41 -7.46 6.38
CA GLY A 239 -14.33 -8.55 5.41
C GLY A 239 -13.03 -9.34 5.61
N THR A 240 -13.07 -10.65 5.37
CA THR A 240 -11.86 -11.46 5.35
C THR A 240 -10.97 -11.03 4.18
N PRO A 241 -9.68 -10.75 4.40
CA PRO A 241 -8.78 -10.40 3.31
C PRO A 241 -8.55 -11.58 2.35
N GLU A 242 -8.20 -11.29 1.11
CA GLU A 242 -7.73 -12.30 0.16
C GLU A 242 -6.31 -12.74 0.54
N PHE A 243 -6.03 -14.04 0.48
CA PHE A 243 -4.70 -14.59 0.72
C PHE A 243 -4.16 -15.19 -0.57
N THR A 244 -2.99 -14.76 -1.02
CA THR A 244 -2.36 -15.26 -2.25
C THR A 244 -0.86 -15.43 -2.09
N VAL A 245 -0.25 -16.08 -3.09
CA VAL A 245 1.20 -16.19 -3.24
C VAL A 245 1.64 -15.60 -4.58
N THR A 246 2.91 -15.23 -4.68
CA THR A 246 3.52 -14.73 -5.93
C THR A 246 4.93 -15.28 -6.12
N GLU A 247 5.28 -15.60 -7.37
CA GLU A 247 6.66 -15.89 -7.79
C GLU A 247 7.41 -14.61 -8.23
N GLU A 248 6.70 -13.48 -8.34
CA GLU A 248 7.28 -12.18 -8.68
C GLU A 248 7.60 -11.42 -7.40
N SER A 249 8.89 -11.17 -7.16
CA SER A 249 9.29 -10.28 -6.06
C SER A 249 8.98 -8.83 -6.43
N PRO A 250 8.33 -8.04 -5.53
CA PRO A 250 8.16 -6.61 -5.72
C PRO A 250 9.48 -5.85 -5.56
N ASP A 251 10.50 -6.48 -4.97
CA ASP A 251 11.75 -5.84 -4.64
C ASP A 251 12.49 -5.45 -5.93
N SER A 252 12.83 -4.16 -6.04
CA SER A 252 13.83 -3.73 -7.01
C SER A 252 15.20 -4.30 -6.64
N GLY A 253 16.04 -4.62 -7.63
CA GLY A 253 17.33 -5.28 -7.41
C GLY A 253 18.35 -4.51 -6.55
N ASP A 254 18.00 -3.32 -6.05
CA ASP A 254 18.79 -2.45 -5.18
C ASP A 254 18.19 -2.29 -3.76
N GLU A 255 17.16 -3.07 -3.38
CA GLU A 255 16.52 -3.03 -2.05
C GLU A 255 17.28 -3.78 -0.95
N GLU A 256 17.18 -3.28 0.29
CA GLU A 256 17.77 -3.90 1.49
C GLU A 256 16.82 -4.92 2.09
N GLY A 257 17.25 -6.18 2.07
CA GLY A 257 16.38 -7.26 2.49
C GLY A 257 15.51 -7.73 1.33
N TYR A 258 14.48 -8.47 1.68
CA TYR A 258 13.58 -9.06 0.69
C TYR A 258 12.19 -9.10 1.31
N THR A 259 11.20 -8.60 0.59
CA THR A 259 9.82 -8.58 1.05
C THR A 259 9.33 -10.02 1.18
N LEU A 260 9.10 -10.51 2.40
CA LEU A 260 8.65 -11.89 2.61
C LEU A 260 7.17 -12.05 2.26
N ALA A 261 6.37 -11.05 2.64
CA ALA A 261 4.97 -10.90 2.29
C ALA A 261 4.64 -9.40 2.34
N TYR A 262 3.45 -9.03 1.86
CA TYR A 262 2.96 -7.66 1.98
C TYR A 262 1.42 -7.64 2.01
N TYR A 263 0.88 -6.64 2.69
CA TYR A 263 -0.53 -6.30 2.68
C TYR A 263 -0.87 -5.18 1.68
N GLU A 264 -1.91 -5.39 0.87
CA GLU A 264 -2.46 -4.42 -0.06
C GLU A 264 -3.82 -3.90 0.42
N GLY A 265 -3.86 -2.77 1.13
CA GLY A 265 -5.10 -2.22 1.70
C GLY A 265 -6.23 -1.99 0.68
N ASN A 266 -5.91 -1.51 -0.53
CA ASN A 266 -6.92 -1.25 -1.58
C ASN A 266 -7.63 -2.51 -2.10
N TYR A 267 -7.02 -3.68 -1.92
CA TYR A 267 -7.58 -4.97 -2.33
C TYR A 267 -7.94 -5.85 -1.14
N GLU A 268 -7.67 -5.38 0.08
CA GLU A 268 -7.68 -6.17 1.32
C GLU A 268 -7.01 -7.54 1.07
N ARG A 269 -5.75 -7.53 0.61
CA ARG A 269 -5.05 -8.75 0.20
C ARG A 269 -3.72 -8.90 0.90
N ILE A 270 -3.39 -10.11 1.33
CA ILE A 270 -2.07 -10.51 1.82
C ILE A 270 -1.41 -11.41 0.78
N THR A 271 -0.22 -11.04 0.33
CA THR A 271 0.53 -11.76 -0.70
C THR A 271 1.86 -12.24 -0.15
N VAL A 272 2.09 -13.56 -0.15
CA VAL A 272 3.38 -14.16 0.23
C VAL A 272 4.31 -14.24 -0.98
N VAL A 273 5.55 -13.77 -0.83
CA VAL A 273 6.55 -13.73 -1.91
C VAL A 273 7.42 -14.98 -1.88
N LEU A 274 7.10 -15.95 -2.75
CA LEU A 274 7.64 -17.30 -2.71
C LEU A 274 9.17 -17.37 -2.81
N PRO A 275 9.86 -16.64 -3.71
CA PRO A 275 11.32 -16.69 -3.77
C PRO A 275 11.98 -16.31 -2.45
N ASN A 276 11.39 -15.34 -1.73
CA ASN A 276 11.95 -14.72 -0.54
C ASN A 276 11.73 -15.61 0.69
N VAL A 277 10.50 -16.11 0.91
CA VAL A 277 10.24 -17.08 1.99
C VAL A 277 10.99 -18.40 1.78
N ARG A 278 11.18 -18.84 0.53
CA ARG A 278 12.01 -20.02 0.21
C ARG A 278 13.47 -19.79 0.56
N GLN A 279 14.00 -18.60 0.30
CA GLN A 279 15.38 -18.25 0.63
C GLN A 279 15.60 -18.26 2.14
N LEU A 280 14.74 -17.60 2.92
CA LEU A 280 14.84 -17.60 4.38
C LEU A 280 14.61 -19.01 4.96
N GLY A 281 13.58 -19.70 4.49
CA GLY A 281 13.21 -21.04 4.94
C GLY A 281 14.27 -22.11 4.71
N ALA A 282 15.19 -21.90 3.77
CA ALA A 282 16.34 -22.78 3.57
C ALA A 282 17.29 -22.81 4.78
N PHE A 283 17.29 -21.76 5.61
CA PHE A 283 18.09 -21.67 6.83
C PHE A 283 17.32 -22.06 8.10
N VAL A 284 16.01 -22.28 8.00
CA VAL A 284 15.15 -22.70 9.10
C VAL A 284 14.96 -24.23 9.04
N PRO A 285 15.20 -24.98 10.14
CA PRO A 285 14.95 -26.41 10.19
C PRO A 285 13.48 -26.75 9.91
N ALA A 286 13.21 -27.85 9.18
CA ALA A 286 11.87 -28.18 8.69
C ALA A 286 10.77 -28.15 9.76
N GLY A 287 10.98 -28.78 10.93
CA GLY A 287 10.00 -28.78 12.02
C GLY A 287 9.99 -27.52 12.90
N GLN A 288 10.48 -26.39 12.39
CA GLN A 288 10.52 -25.10 13.09
C GLN A 288 10.04 -23.94 12.20
N ARG A 289 9.53 -24.23 10.99
CA ARG A 289 9.23 -23.21 9.99
C ARG A 289 7.87 -22.59 10.17
N GLU A 290 6.90 -23.40 10.57
CA GLU A 290 5.50 -23.02 10.66
C GLU A 290 5.34 -21.86 11.65
N ASP A 291 5.98 -21.92 12.82
CA ASP A 291 5.95 -20.82 13.80
C ASP A 291 6.49 -19.50 13.21
N VAL A 292 7.51 -19.55 12.34
CA VAL A 292 8.08 -18.37 11.67
C VAL A 292 7.09 -17.82 10.64
N TRP A 293 6.47 -18.70 9.85
CA TRP A 293 5.51 -18.30 8.82
C TRP A 293 4.17 -17.85 9.37
N ILE A 294 3.74 -18.40 10.50
CA ILE A 294 2.55 -17.94 11.22
C ILE A 294 2.80 -16.55 11.81
N ALA A 295 3.98 -16.29 12.38
CA ALA A 295 4.34 -14.95 12.83
C ALA A 295 4.37 -13.93 11.67
N LEU A 296 4.93 -14.32 10.51
CA LEU A 296 4.87 -13.51 9.27
C LEU A 296 3.42 -13.24 8.83
N MET A 297 2.58 -14.27 8.75
CA MET A 297 1.16 -14.08 8.38
C MET A 297 0.43 -13.21 9.40
N GLY A 298 0.73 -13.35 10.69
CA GLY A 298 0.20 -12.50 11.74
C GLY A 298 0.66 -11.05 11.64
N HIS A 299 1.89 -10.80 11.19
CA HIS A 299 2.39 -9.45 10.88
C HIS A 299 1.58 -8.81 9.75
N GLU A 300 1.41 -9.51 8.63
CA GLU A 300 0.63 -8.98 7.50
C GLU A 300 -0.85 -8.78 7.85
N TYR A 301 -1.42 -9.70 8.65
CA TYR A 301 -2.77 -9.50 9.18
C TYR A 301 -2.83 -8.34 10.18
N GLY A 302 -1.73 -8.04 10.88
CA GLY A 302 -1.57 -6.83 11.67
C GLY A 302 -1.76 -5.56 10.84
N HIS A 303 -1.24 -5.50 9.62
CA HIS A 303 -1.53 -4.40 8.69
C HIS A 303 -3.01 -4.36 8.29
N HIS A 304 -3.68 -5.50 8.13
CA HIS A 304 -5.12 -5.54 7.93
C HIS A 304 -5.88 -4.97 9.14
N VAL A 305 -5.50 -5.35 10.37
CA VAL A 305 -6.04 -4.78 11.62
C VAL A 305 -5.84 -3.26 11.65
N GLN A 306 -4.65 -2.77 11.32
CA GLN A 306 -4.36 -1.33 11.24
C GLN A 306 -5.24 -0.63 10.20
N TYR A 307 -5.45 -1.25 9.03
CA TYR A 307 -6.28 -0.71 7.97
C TYR A 307 -7.75 -0.59 8.41
N VAL A 308 -8.35 -1.67 8.89
CA VAL A 308 -9.80 -1.70 9.22
C VAL A 308 -10.14 -0.90 10.48
N THR A 309 -9.15 -0.63 11.32
CA THR A 309 -9.27 0.26 12.48
C THR A 309 -8.94 1.73 12.16
N GLY A 310 -8.45 2.03 10.95
CA GLY A 310 -8.08 3.39 10.52
C GLY A 310 -6.72 3.89 11.03
N ILE A 311 -6.00 3.07 11.81
CA ILE A 311 -4.64 3.37 12.29
C ILE A 311 -3.69 3.57 11.09
N LEU A 312 -3.78 2.71 10.07
CA LEU A 312 -2.89 2.77 8.92
C LEU A 312 -3.06 4.08 8.12
N ASP A 313 -4.30 4.53 7.92
CA ASP A 313 -4.62 5.79 7.25
C ASP A 313 -4.03 6.99 8.01
N ILE A 314 -4.23 7.06 9.33
CA ILE A 314 -3.66 8.12 10.17
C ILE A 314 -2.12 8.07 10.14
N SER A 315 -1.54 6.88 10.11
CA SER A 315 -0.09 6.70 10.01
C SER A 315 0.45 7.29 8.70
N TYR A 316 -0.19 6.99 7.56
CA TYR A 316 0.19 7.56 6.27
C TYR A 316 0.03 9.08 6.22
N GLU A 317 -1.03 9.62 6.83
CA GLU A 317 -1.19 11.08 6.95
C GLU A 317 -0.05 11.73 7.76
N ARG A 318 0.35 11.09 8.88
CA ARG A 318 1.47 11.56 9.71
C ARG A 318 2.81 11.45 8.99
N GLU A 319 3.05 10.35 8.28
CA GLU A 319 4.26 10.16 7.48
C GLU A 319 4.36 11.23 6.38
N TYR A 320 3.26 11.49 5.65
CA TYR A 320 3.21 12.50 4.61
C TYR A 320 3.39 13.92 5.15
N ALA A 321 2.89 14.18 6.36
CA ALA A 321 3.01 15.47 7.03
C ALA A 321 4.35 15.68 7.75
N ALA A 322 5.20 14.65 7.86
CA ALA A 322 6.46 14.72 8.59
C ALA A 322 7.38 15.83 8.06
N GLU A 323 7.97 16.61 8.97
CA GLU A 323 8.83 17.74 8.62
C GLU A 323 10.28 17.30 8.36
N SER A 324 10.62 16.04 8.66
CA SER A 324 11.94 15.46 8.46
C SER A 324 11.88 13.97 8.12
N GLU A 325 12.93 13.48 7.48
CA GLU A 325 13.10 12.05 7.18
C GLU A 325 13.16 11.20 8.46
N ALA A 326 13.78 11.70 9.53
CA ALA A 326 13.81 10.99 10.81
C ALA A 326 12.41 10.82 11.43
N GLU A 327 11.55 11.83 11.29
CA GLU A 327 10.16 11.79 11.75
C GLU A 327 9.32 10.83 10.89
N SER A 328 9.43 10.90 9.56
CA SER A 328 8.79 9.95 8.64
C SER A 328 9.20 8.51 8.95
N MET A 329 10.51 8.25 9.15
CA MET A 329 11.01 6.92 9.49
C MET A 329 10.55 6.45 10.87
N GLU A 330 10.32 7.36 11.84
CA GLU A 330 9.74 6.97 13.13
C GLU A 330 8.28 6.53 13.00
N VAL A 331 7.50 7.22 12.15
CA VAL A 331 6.12 6.83 11.86
C VAL A 331 6.07 5.45 11.17
N LEU A 332 6.94 5.21 10.20
CA LEU A 332 7.08 3.89 9.55
C LEU A 332 7.43 2.81 10.57
N ARG A 333 8.47 3.03 11.39
CA ARG A 333 8.88 2.07 12.44
C ARG A 333 7.75 1.78 13.44
N ARG A 334 6.98 2.77 13.85
CA ARG A 334 5.81 2.58 14.73
C ARG A 334 4.75 1.69 14.06
N THR A 335 4.52 1.87 12.77
CA THR A 335 3.57 1.07 11.97
C THR A 335 4.03 -0.38 11.88
N GLU A 336 5.26 -0.61 11.45
CA GLU A 336 5.83 -1.95 11.27
C GLU A 336 5.97 -2.71 12.60
N LEU A 337 6.46 -2.05 13.66
CA LEU A 337 6.62 -2.68 14.97
C LEU A 337 5.29 -3.03 15.64
N GLN A 338 4.22 -2.32 15.32
CA GLN A 338 2.90 -2.70 15.79
C GLN A 338 2.39 -3.95 15.07
N ALA A 339 2.62 -4.04 13.76
CA ALA A 339 2.31 -5.23 12.98
C ALA A 339 3.15 -6.44 13.47
N GLU A 340 4.43 -6.24 13.78
CA GLU A 340 5.30 -7.24 14.39
C GLU A 340 4.74 -7.73 15.73
N CYS A 341 4.25 -6.80 16.58
CA CYS A 341 3.57 -7.16 17.82
C CYS A 341 2.33 -8.04 17.55
N MET A 342 1.51 -7.69 16.55
CA MET A 342 0.35 -8.48 16.15
C MET A 342 0.74 -9.85 15.57
N GLY A 343 1.92 -9.97 14.95
CA GLY A 343 2.55 -11.25 14.61
C GLY A 343 2.77 -12.15 15.82
N GLY A 344 3.15 -11.57 16.96
CA GLY A 344 3.28 -12.28 18.23
C GLY A 344 1.94 -12.79 18.77
N ILE A 345 0.87 -12.00 18.60
CA ILE A 345 -0.50 -12.40 18.95
C ILE A 345 -0.92 -13.60 18.10
N GLY A 346 -0.70 -13.54 16.78
CA GLY A 346 -1.00 -14.63 15.84
C GLY A 346 -0.25 -15.91 16.20
N LEU A 347 1.06 -15.81 16.44
CA LEU A 347 1.89 -16.93 16.87
C LEU A 347 1.31 -17.61 18.12
N ARG A 348 1.02 -16.85 19.18
CA ARG A 348 0.47 -17.38 20.43
C ARG A 348 -0.89 -18.04 20.21
N SER A 349 -1.79 -17.37 19.49
CA SER A 349 -3.21 -17.73 19.43
C SER A 349 -3.49 -18.91 18.49
N ILE A 350 -2.67 -19.08 17.45
CA ILE A 350 -2.83 -20.16 16.47
C ILE A 350 -2.11 -21.43 16.91
N THR A 351 -0.93 -21.31 17.51
CA THR A 351 -0.07 -22.48 17.79
C THR A 351 -0.05 -22.90 19.26
N GLY A 352 -0.46 -22.02 20.18
CA GLY A 352 -0.17 -22.20 21.60
C GLY A 352 1.34 -22.24 21.89
N ALA A 353 2.16 -21.59 21.03
CA ALA A 353 3.62 -21.60 21.09
C ALA A 353 4.13 -21.33 22.50
N ASP A 354 5.10 -22.13 22.94
CA ASP A 354 5.81 -21.92 24.19
C ASP A 354 6.96 -20.90 24.03
N GLU A 355 7.65 -20.59 25.13
CA GLU A 355 8.81 -19.67 25.12
C GLU A 355 9.93 -20.15 24.19
N GLU A 356 10.06 -21.47 23.96
CA GLU A 356 11.09 -22.00 23.06
C GLU A 356 10.73 -21.72 21.60
N SER A 357 9.46 -21.91 21.22
CA SER A 357 8.90 -21.51 19.92
C SER A 357 9.08 -20.01 19.69
N LEU A 358 8.68 -19.16 20.65
CA LEU A 358 8.88 -17.71 20.55
C LEU A 358 10.35 -17.34 20.33
N ARG A 359 11.27 -17.92 21.12
CA ARG A 359 12.71 -17.68 20.98
C ARG A 359 13.22 -18.11 19.61
N ARG A 360 12.74 -19.24 19.07
CA ARG A 360 13.11 -19.72 17.73
C ARG A 360 12.55 -18.80 16.64
N THR A 361 11.31 -18.36 16.77
CA THR A 361 10.72 -17.38 15.85
C THR A 361 11.54 -16.11 15.84
N ASN A 362 11.85 -15.51 17.00
CA ASN A 362 12.73 -14.34 17.06
C ASN A 362 14.11 -14.58 16.46
N GLN A 363 14.68 -15.77 16.67
CA GLN A 363 15.96 -16.14 16.09
C GLN A 363 15.92 -16.16 14.55
N HIS A 364 14.83 -16.57 13.93
CA HIS A 364 14.74 -16.72 12.47
C HIS A 364 14.07 -15.54 11.75
N PHE A 365 13.20 -14.82 12.44
CA PHE A 365 12.42 -13.70 11.90
C PHE A 365 13.05 -12.34 12.25
N ASN A 366 13.51 -12.17 13.49
CA ASN A 366 13.92 -10.87 14.04
C ASN A 366 15.41 -10.65 14.26
N SER A 367 16.26 -11.66 14.04
CA SER A 367 17.70 -11.56 14.34
C SER A 367 18.56 -10.95 13.23
N GLY A 368 17.99 -10.69 12.05
CA GLY A 368 18.68 -10.15 10.87
C GLY A 368 19.03 -8.67 10.97
N GLY A 369 19.38 -8.19 12.18
CA GLY A 369 19.74 -6.81 12.56
C GLY A 369 18.74 -5.71 12.22
N ASP A 370 19.24 -4.48 12.22
CA ASP A 370 18.42 -3.26 12.18
C ASP A 370 17.97 -2.93 10.75
N LEU A 371 16.74 -2.41 10.64
CA LEU A 371 16.10 -2.02 9.40
C LEU A 371 15.55 -0.60 9.58
N ASP A 372 15.81 0.29 8.63
CA ASP A 372 15.44 1.70 8.77
C ASP A 372 13.92 1.90 8.93
N THR A 373 13.11 1.10 8.23
CA THR A 373 11.66 1.17 8.25
C THR A 373 10.99 0.29 9.31
N HIS A 374 11.67 -0.76 9.79
CA HIS A 374 11.11 -1.73 10.75
C HIS A 374 11.77 -1.69 12.13
N GLY A 375 12.78 -0.82 12.31
CA GLY A 375 13.51 -0.63 13.55
C GLY A 375 14.58 -1.68 13.79
N SER A 376 15.18 -1.61 14.96
CA SER A 376 16.25 -2.51 15.37
C SER A 376 15.75 -3.95 15.54
N ALA A 377 16.65 -4.92 15.34
CA ALA A 377 16.35 -6.33 15.64
C ALA A 377 15.86 -6.53 17.09
N ALA A 378 16.38 -5.74 18.03
CA ALA A 378 15.97 -5.76 19.42
C ALA A 378 14.53 -5.27 19.61
N ASN A 379 14.13 -4.22 18.88
CA ASN A 379 12.77 -3.69 18.95
C ASN A 379 11.77 -4.65 18.32
N ARG A 380 12.08 -5.21 17.14
CA ARG A 380 11.22 -6.23 16.51
C ARG A 380 11.00 -7.43 17.44
N ALA A 381 12.08 -7.96 18.03
CA ALA A 381 11.98 -9.03 19.00
C ALA A 381 11.17 -8.65 20.25
N HIS A 382 11.36 -7.43 20.76
CA HIS A 382 10.61 -6.91 21.91
C HIS A 382 9.11 -6.86 21.62
N TRP A 383 8.71 -6.31 20.48
CA TRP A 383 7.30 -6.15 20.12
C TRP A 383 6.62 -7.47 19.80
N LEU A 384 7.29 -8.41 19.09
CA LEU A 384 6.80 -9.78 18.93
C LEU A 384 6.55 -10.45 20.30
N GLU A 385 7.48 -10.27 21.25
CA GLU A 385 7.33 -10.79 22.62
C GLU A 385 6.18 -10.14 23.39
N GLN A 386 5.92 -8.84 23.21
CA GLN A 386 4.78 -8.17 23.85
C GLN A 386 3.45 -8.78 23.39
N GLY A 387 3.26 -8.94 22.08
CA GLY A 387 2.03 -9.52 21.54
C GLY A 387 1.84 -10.99 21.93
N TRP A 388 2.93 -11.75 22.02
CA TRP A 388 2.86 -13.15 22.47
C TRP A 388 2.56 -13.29 23.97
N ARG A 389 3.00 -12.34 24.81
CA ARG A 389 2.96 -12.50 26.27
C ARG A 389 1.76 -11.85 26.97
N GLU A 390 1.38 -10.67 26.51
CA GLU A 390 0.48 -9.81 27.28
C GLU A 390 -0.99 -10.16 27.07
N SER A 391 -1.87 -9.58 27.91
CA SER A 391 -3.30 -9.92 27.95
C SER A 391 -4.23 -8.94 27.24
N THR A 392 -3.71 -7.82 26.73
CA THR A 392 -4.47 -6.76 26.07
C THR A 392 -3.75 -6.27 24.82
N VAL A 393 -4.50 -5.86 23.79
CA VAL A 393 -3.93 -5.33 22.55
C VAL A 393 -3.15 -4.02 22.78
N GLY A 394 -3.42 -3.32 23.88
CA GLY A 394 -2.63 -2.15 24.30
C GLY A 394 -1.14 -2.41 24.50
N ALA A 395 -0.71 -3.67 24.66
CA ALA A 395 0.71 -4.04 24.65
C ALA A 395 1.38 -3.84 23.29
N CYS A 396 0.61 -3.65 22.22
CA CYS A 396 1.06 -3.30 20.87
C CYS A 396 0.89 -1.79 20.55
N ASN A 397 0.73 -0.94 21.57
CA ASN A 397 0.66 0.51 21.39
C ASN A 397 2.04 1.12 21.13
N THR A 398 2.53 0.97 19.91
CA THR A 398 3.81 1.56 19.49
C THR A 398 3.73 3.08 19.40
N TYR A 399 2.56 3.69 19.17
CA TYR A 399 2.42 5.15 19.04
C TYR A 399 2.48 5.88 20.39
N GLY A 400 2.08 5.22 21.48
CA GLY A 400 2.26 5.70 22.85
C GLY A 400 3.62 5.37 23.47
N ALA A 401 4.48 4.61 22.79
CA ALA A 401 5.76 4.17 23.31
C ALA A 401 6.87 5.23 23.18
N ASP A 402 7.87 5.13 24.08
CA ASP A 402 9.11 5.90 24.01
C ASP A 402 9.83 5.67 22.67
N SER A 403 10.40 6.72 22.07
CA SER A 403 11.06 6.63 20.76
C SER A 403 12.22 5.62 20.72
N GLY A 404 12.85 5.32 21.87
CA GLY A 404 13.88 4.28 21.95
C GLY A 404 13.37 2.85 21.73
N LEU A 405 12.08 2.58 22.00
CA LEU A 405 11.44 1.28 21.75
C LEU A 405 10.94 1.13 20.32
N VAL A 406 10.96 2.21 19.55
CA VAL A 406 10.65 2.23 18.12
C VAL A 406 11.85 2.67 17.27
N SER A 407 13.01 2.73 17.93
CA SER A 407 14.39 2.70 17.49
C SER A 407 14.66 2.02 16.16
#